data_AF-A0AB37H479-F1
#
_entry.id   AF-A0AB37H479-F1
#
_cell.length_a   1.000
_cell.length_b   1.000
_cell.length_c   1.000
_cell.angle_alpha   90.00
_cell.angle_beta   90.00
_cell.angle_gamma   90.00
#
_symmetry.space_group_name_H-M   'P 1'
#
loop_
_entity.id
_entity.type
_entity.pdbx_description
1 polymer ?
#
loop_
_entity_poly.entity_id
_entity_poly.type
_entity_poly.pdbx_seq_one_letter_code
_entity_poly.pdbx_strand_id
1 'polypeptide(L)'
;MLMGILKLLVYIAEEFYEEKNSLILIVFLSTFILTITDLIGPFNTIGSGTAALKEKNDELYKEIKVYREEHKIEPIDAKVDRVWKAIPGYNGLDVDIESSYKKM
;
A
#
# COMPACT_ATOMS: atom_id res chain seq x y z
N MET A 1 -23.56 -16.17 11.35
CA MET A 1 -23.36 -16.78 10.01
C MET A 1 -22.28 -17.87 10.05
N LEU A 2 -21.05 -17.57 10.48
CA LEU A 2 -19.95 -18.54 10.57
C LEU A 2 -20.23 -19.78 11.46
N MET A 3 -20.86 -19.58 12.62
CA MET A 3 -21.21 -20.67 13.56
C MET A 3 -22.26 -21.65 12.98
N GLY A 4 -23.10 -21.19 12.05
CA GLY A 4 -24.11 -22.04 11.38
C GLY A 4 -23.48 -22.91 10.31
N ILE A 5 -22.53 -22.36 9.55
CA ILE A 5 -21.76 -23.10 8.54
C ILE A 5 -20.91 -24.19 9.23
N LEU A 6 -20.30 -23.88 10.38
CA LEU A 6 -19.50 -24.85 11.12
C LEU A 6 -20.35 -26.02 11.64
N LYS A 7 -21.56 -25.76 12.15
CA LYS A 7 -22.49 -26.81 12.59
C LYS A 7 -22.98 -27.68 11.45
N LEU A 8 -23.24 -27.09 10.28
CA LEU A 8 -23.65 -27.83 9.08
C LEU A 8 -22.53 -28.74 8.57
N LEU A 9 -21.28 -28.27 8.57
CA LEU A 9 -20.12 -29.07 8.18
C LEU A 9 -19.86 -30.23 9.14
N VAL A 10 -20.02 -30.01 10.45
CA VAL A 10 -19.88 -31.07 11.47
C VAL A 10 -20.98 -32.12 11.32
N TYR A 11 -22.23 -31.69 11.14
CA TYR A 11 -23.36 -32.61 10.94
C TYR A 11 -23.19 -33.48 9.69
N ILE A 12 -22.78 -32.87 8.57
CA ILE A 12 -22.48 -33.57 7.33
C ILE A 12 -21.32 -34.56 7.54
N ALA A 13 -20.23 -34.14 8.19
CA ALA A 13 -19.10 -35.02 8.46
C ALA A 13 -19.45 -36.22 9.34
N GLU A 14 -20.36 -36.05 10.30
CA GLU A 14 -20.83 -37.10 11.21
C GLU A 14 -21.73 -38.11 10.48
N GLU A 15 -22.60 -37.65 9.57
CA GLU A 15 -23.45 -38.50 8.73
C GLU A 15 -22.67 -39.30 7.67
N PHE A 16 -21.53 -38.76 7.19
CA PHE A 16 -20.63 -39.47 6.26
C PHE A 16 -19.64 -40.44 6.94
N TYR A 17 -19.42 -40.34 8.27
CA TYR A 17 -18.48 -41.21 9.00
C TYR A 17 -19.06 -42.61 9.30
N GLU A 18 -20.39 -42.72 9.42
CA GLU A 18 -21.11 -43.98 9.72
C GLU A 18 -20.97 -45.03 8.60
N GLU A 19 -20.84 -44.62 7.33
CA GLU A 19 -20.96 -45.55 6.20
C GLU A 19 -19.70 -46.40 5.91
N LYS A 20 -18.58 -46.21 6.63
CA LYS A 20 -17.26 -46.85 6.38
C LYS A 20 -16.80 -46.86 4.90
N ASN A 21 -17.36 -45.97 4.07
CA ASN A 21 -17.11 -45.91 2.65
C ASN A 21 -16.00 -44.89 2.36
N SER A 22 -14.75 -45.35 2.49
CA SER A 22 -13.54 -44.54 2.26
C SER A 22 -13.53 -43.82 0.90
N LEU A 23 -14.20 -44.38 -0.11
CA LEU A 23 -14.32 -43.78 -1.45
C LEU A 23 -15.18 -42.51 -1.46
N ILE A 24 -16.26 -42.46 -0.68
CA ILE A 24 -17.16 -41.31 -0.61
C ILE A 24 -16.46 -40.12 0.06
N LEU A 25 -15.71 -40.40 1.13
CA LEU A 25 -14.89 -39.40 1.82
C LEU A 25 -13.86 -38.75 0.87
N ILE A 26 -13.20 -39.56 0.03
CA ILE A 26 -12.19 -39.07 -0.92
C ILE A 26 -12.81 -38.17 -1.99
N VAL A 27 -14.00 -38.53 -2.50
CA VAL A 27 -14.74 -37.73 -3.50
C VAL A 27 -15.24 -36.42 -2.89
N PHE A 28 -15.67 -36.44 -1.63
CA PHE A 28 -16.07 -35.22 -0.92
C PHE A 28 -14.88 -34.28 -0.68
N LEU A 29 -13.75 -34.83 -0.22
CA LEU A 29 -12.54 -34.04 -0.01
C LEU A 29 -12.01 -33.43 -1.31
N SER A 30 -12.04 -34.15 -2.43
CA SER A 30 -11.55 -33.64 -3.71
C SER A 30 -12.41 -32.48 -4.24
N THR A 31 -13.73 -32.59 -4.14
CA THR A 31 -14.66 -31.52 -4.54
C THR A 31 -14.59 -30.31 -3.60
N PHE A 32 -14.41 -30.55 -2.30
CA PHE A 32 -14.24 -29.49 -1.32
C PHE A 32 -12.96 -28.68 -1.56
N ILE A 33 -11.84 -29.34 -1.82
CA ILE A 33 -10.55 -28.68 -2.11
C ILE A 33 -10.68 -27.75 -3.32
N LEU A 34 -11.37 -28.17 -4.39
CA LEU A 34 -11.56 -27.34 -5.58
C LEU A 34 -12.33 -26.04 -5.25
N THR A 35 -13.43 -26.13 -4.51
CA THR A 35 -14.25 -24.95 -4.15
C THR A 35 -13.56 -23.97 -3.19
N ILE A 36 -12.64 -24.44 -2.35
CA ILE A 36 -11.91 -23.60 -1.39
C ILE A 36 -10.89 -22.71 -2.10
N THR A 37 -10.31 -23.16 -3.23
CA THR A 37 -9.33 -22.35 -3.98
C THR A 37 -9.93 -21.06 -4.55
N ASP A 38 -11.17 -21.13 -5.05
CA ASP A 38 -11.91 -19.97 -5.56
C ASP A 38 -12.25 -18.94 -4.46
N LEU A 39 -12.36 -19.39 -3.20
CA LEU A 39 -12.62 -18.52 -2.06
C LEU A 39 -11.38 -17.71 -1.63
N ILE A 40 -10.16 -18.20 -1.89
CA ILE A 40 -8.90 -17.56 -1.50
C ILE A 40 -8.41 -16.56 -2.56
N GLY A 41 -8.80 -16.74 -3.83
CA GLY A 41 -8.48 -15.84 -4.95
C GLY A 41 -8.61 -14.33 -4.66
N PRO A 42 -9.74 -13.84 -4.11
CA PRO A 42 -9.92 -12.41 -3.81
C PRO A 42 -9.13 -11.90 -2.59
N PHE A 43 -8.59 -12.78 -1.73
CA PHE A 43 -7.74 -12.36 -0.62
C PHE A 43 -6.30 -12.05 -1.05
N ASN A 44 -5.80 -12.70 -2.11
CA ASN A 44 -4.46 -12.47 -2.64
C ASN A 44 -4.31 -11.08 -3.32
N THR A 45 -5.41 -10.49 -3.80
CA THR A 45 -5.42 -9.15 -4.40
C THR A 45 -5.34 -8.02 -3.36
N ILE A 46 -5.56 -8.30 -2.07
CA ILE A 46 -5.46 -7.30 -1.00
C ILE A 46 -3.99 -6.87 -0.76
N GLY A 47 -3.02 -7.70 -1.17
CA GLY A 47 -1.59 -7.35 -1.18
C GLY A 47 -1.16 -6.41 -2.32
N SER A 48 -1.99 -6.23 -3.35
CA SER A 48 -1.67 -5.32 -4.47
C SER A 48 -1.78 -3.84 -4.06
N GLY A 49 -2.64 -3.53 -3.09
CA GLY A 49 -2.78 -2.16 -2.56
C GLY A 49 -1.52 -1.65 -1.85
N THR A 50 -0.80 -2.50 -1.11
CA THR A 50 0.42 -2.05 -0.40
C THR A 50 1.59 -1.83 -1.33
N ALA A 51 1.73 -2.64 -2.39
CA ALA A 51 2.74 -2.45 -3.43
C ALA A 51 2.48 -1.16 -4.24
N ALA A 52 1.24 -0.94 -4.69
CA ALA A 52 0.87 0.25 -5.44
C ALA A 52 0.95 1.55 -4.60
N LEU A 53 0.61 1.49 -3.30
CA LEU A 53 0.77 2.62 -2.39
C LEU A 53 2.25 2.95 -2.15
N LYS A 54 3.10 1.92 -2.01
CA LYS A 54 4.54 2.12 -1.85
C LYS A 54 5.17 2.73 -3.10
N GLU A 55 4.80 2.23 -4.28
CA GLU A 55 5.26 2.78 -5.56
C GLU A 55 4.84 4.25 -5.74
N LYS A 56 3.56 4.57 -5.49
CA LYS A 56 3.05 5.94 -5.54
C LYS A 56 3.76 6.88 -4.55
N ASN A 57 4.02 6.38 -3.34
CA ASN A 57 4.78 7.11 -2.31
C ASN A 57 6.21 7.41 -2.78
N ASP A 58 6.87 6.43 -3.40
CA ASP A 58 8.22 6.59 -3.96
C ASP A 58 8.23 7.57 -5.15
N GLU A 59 7.17 7.62 -5.96
CA GLU A 59 7.00 8.56 -7.07
C GLU A 59 6.82 10.01 -6.58
N LEU A 60 5.90 10.25 -5.66
CA LEU A 60 5.65 11.59 -5.11
C LEU A 60 6.91 12.17 -4.46
N TYR A 61 7.66 11.35 -3.73
CA TYR A 61 8.91 11.77 -3.11
C TYR A 61 9.98 12.17 -4.15
N LYS A 62 10.03 11.47 -5.29
CA LYS A 62 10.93 11.83 -6.40
C LYS A 62 10.49 13.12 -7.09
N GLU A 63 9.19 13.31 -7.30
CA GLU A 63 8.66 14.53 -7.91
C GLU A 63 8.98 15.78 -7.08
N ILE A 64 8.79 15.72 -5.76
CA ILE A 64 9.14 16.81 -4.84
C ILE A 64 10.64 17.13 -4.91
N LYS A 65 11.51 16.11 -5.06
CA LYS A 65 12.95 16.31 -5.24
C LYS A 65 13.28 17.03 -6.54
N VAL A 66 12.68 16.63 -7.66
CA VAL A 66 12.90 17.29 -8.95
C VAL A 66 12.44 18.74 -8.87
N TYR A 67 11.24 18.98 -8.33
CA TYR A 67 10.69 20.32 -8.16
C TYR A 67 11.59 21.20 -7.29
N ARG A 68 12.16 20.66 -6.21
CA ARG A 68 13.14 21.34 -5.35
C ARG A 68 14.33 21.84 -6.16
N GLU A 69 14.97 20.96 -6.93
CA GLU A 69 16.17 21.32 -7.68
C GLU A 69 15.87 22.38 -8.76
N GLU A 70 14.69 22.31 -9.40
CA GLU A 70 14.27 23.28 -10.43
C GLU A 70 13.94 24.66 -9.85
N HIS A 71 13.46 24.74 -8.60
CA HIS A 71 12.95 25.97 -7.99
C HIS A 71 13.82 26.51 -6.85
N LYS A 72 15.00 25.92 -6.62
CA LYS A 72 15.94 26.39 -5.61
C LYS A 72 16.49 27.76 -5.99
N ILE A 73 16.43 28.71 -5.06
CA ILE A 73 16.99 30.05 -5.20
C ILE A 73 18.10 30.22 -4.17
N GLU A 74 19.32 30.49 -4.63
CA GLU A 74 20.45 30.75 -3.74
C GLU A 74 20.29 32.10 -3.01
N PRO A 75 20.75 32.21 -1.75
CA PRO A 75 20.75 33.49 -1.05
C PRO A 75 21.66 34.52 -1.73
N ILE A 76 21.33 35.79 -1.56
CA ILE A 76 22.10 36.91 -2.11
C ILE A 76 22.70 37.69 -0.94
N ASP A 77 24.02 37.84 -0.94
CA ASP A 77 24.73 38.57 0.12
C ASP A 77 24.47 40.08 0.06
N ALA A 78 24.51 40.70 1.25
CA ALA A 78 24.46 42.14 1.39
C ALA A 78 25.70 42.78 0.75
N LYS A 79 25.52 43.96 0.12
CA LYS A 79 26.63 44.68 -0.50
C LYS A 79 26.48 46.18 -0.40
N VAL A 80 27.60 46.89 -0.51
CA VAL A 80 27.61 48.34 -0.67
C VAL A 80 27.73 48.67 -2.16
N ASP A 81 26.62 49.08 -2.75
CA ASP A 81 26.52 49.54 -4.12
C ASP A 81 26.91 51.02 -4.24
N ARG A 82 27.51 51.39 -5.37
CA ARG A 82 28.00 52.76 -5.61
C ARG A 82 26.88 53.80 -5.63
N VAL A 83 25.75 53.45 -6.24
CA VAL A 83 24.57 54.32 -6.39
C VAL A 83 23.63 54.13 -5.21
N TRP A 84 23.28 52.88 -4.93
CA TRP A 84 22.25 52.52 -3.96
C TRP A 84 22.74 52.42 -2.51
N LYS A 85 24.04 52.59 -2.26
CA LYS A 85 24.68 52.48 -0.94
C LYS A 85 24.45 51.09 -0.35
N ALA A 86 23.89 50.96 0.85
CA ALA A 86 23.70 49.66 1.48
C ALA A 86 22.51 48.92 0.85
N ILE A 87 22.78 47.81 0.17
CA ILE A 87 21.77 46.85 -0.30
C ILE A 87 21.77 45.66 0.68
N PRO A 88 20.63 45.36 1.32
CA PRO A 88 20.53 44.22 2.22
C PRO A 88 20.66 42.90 1.44
N GLY A 89 21.10 41.85 2.14
CA GLY A 89 21.05 40.49 1.60
C GLY A 89 19.62 39.95 1.58
N TYR A 90 19.38 38.98 0.70
CA TYR A 90 18.10 38.28 0.59
C TYR A 90 18.30 36.80 0.87
N ASN A 91 17.36 36.21 1.60
CA ASN A 91 17.35 34.78 1.83
C ASN A 91 17.10 34.04 0.52
N GLY A 92 17.69 32.84 0.42
CA GLY A 92 17.34 31.89 -0.61
C GLY A 92 15.96 31.27 -0.37
N LEU A 93 15.57 30.41 -1.31
CA LEU A 93 14.37 29.60 -1.23
C LEU A 93 14.75 28.15 -1.51
N ASP A 94 14.29 27.25 -0.65
CA ASP A 94 14.48 25.81 -0.81
C ASP A 94 13.23 25.07 -0.32
N VAL A 95 12.94 23.92 -0.91
CA VAL A 95 11.77 23.11 -0.59
C VAL A 95 12.10 22.16 0.55
N ASP A 96 11.34 22.26 1.64
CA ASP A 96 11.34 21.24 2.68
C ASP A 96 10.60 19.99 2.17
N ILE A 97 11.38 18.97 1.80
CA ILE A 97 10.88 17.73 1.22
C ILE A 97 9.97 16.99 2.20
N GLU A 98 10.36 16.90 3.48
CA GLU A 98 9.62 16.11 4.47
C GLU A 98 8.27 16.75 4.79
N SER A 99 8.27 18.07 5.05
CA SER A 99 7.05 18.81 5.34
C SER A 99 6.09 18.85 4.15
N SER A 100 6.62 18.91 2.93
CA SER A 100 5.81 18.91 1.70
C SER A 100 5.20 17.54 1.47
N TYR A 101 6.00 16.47 1.57
CA TYR A 101 5.54 15.10 1.41
C TYR A 101 4.46 14.72 2.43
N LYS A 102 4.55 15.22 3.68
CA LYS A 102 3.52 14.97 4.70
C LYS A 102 2.18 15.66 4.40
N LYS A 103 2.18 16.73 3.60
CA LYS A 103 0.98 17.53 3.29
C LYS A 103 0.26 17.08 2.03
N MET A 104 0.87 16.19 1.24
CA MET A 104 0.37 15.70 -0.05
C MET A 104 0.04 14.21 0.05
#